data_AF-F7B1T5-F1
#
_entry.id   AF-F7B1T5-F1
#
_cell.length_a   1.000
_cell.length_b   1.000
_cell.length_c   1.000
_cell.angle_alpha   90.00
_cell.angle_beta   90.00
_cell.angle_gamma   90.00
#
_symmetry.space_group_name_H-M   'P 1'
#
loop_
_entity.id
_entity.type
_entity.pdbx_description
1 polymer ?
#
loop_
_entity_poly.entity_id
_entity_poly.type
_entity_poly.pdbx_seq_one_letter_code
_entity_poly.pdbx_strand_id
1 'polypeptide(L)'
;MNSRHSFSQTPSASFHGAGGGWGRPRSFPRAPSVHGGAGGTQVSLSFTTRGCLPTTGSWDSGRGSPLLGGNGKATMQNLNDRLTSYLEKVRALEEANMKLESRILKWHQQRDPVSKKDYSQYEENITHLQEQIVDGKMTNAQIILLIDNARMAVDDFNLKYENEHSFKKDLEIEVEGLRRTLDNLTIVTTDLEQEVEGMRKELILMKKHHEQEMEKQHVPSDLKVNVKVDTGPREDLIKVLEDMRQEYELIIKKKHQDLDTWYKEQSAAMSQEAASPAAMQSRQGDIHELKRTFQALEIDLQAQYSTKSALENMLSETQSRYSCKLQDMQDIISHYEEELMQLRHDLERQNNEYQVLLGIKTHLEKEITTYRQLLEGESEGMVVTSSVLFFSASATSKIKAITQETINGRLVLCQVNEIQKQA
;
A
#
# COMPACT_ATOMS: atom_id res chain seq x y z
N MET A 1 -31.51 50.67 3.52
CA MET A 1 -32.61 50.13 4.35
C MET A 1 -33.00 48.79 3.77
N ASN A 2 -33.03 47.76 4.63
CA ASN A 2 -33.57 46.40 4.51
C ASN A 2 -32.81 45.42 3.55
N SER A 3 -32.01 44.43 4.00
CA SER A 3 -32.30 43.29 4.93
C SER A 3 -33.30 42.31 4.27
N ARG A 4 -33.11 40.98 4.12
CA ARG A 4 -32.20 39.99 4.71
C ARG A 4 -32.40 38.60 4.02
N HIS A 5 -31.34 37.78 4.07
CA HIS A 5 -31.26 36.33 4.30
C HIS A 5 -31.61 35.24 3.27
N SER A 6 -30.75 34.21 3.37
CA SER A 6 -30.88 32.75 3.17
C SER A 6 -30.29 32.21 1.86
N PHE A 7 -29.57 31.08 1.79
CA PHE A 7 -29.28 29.99 2.74
C PHE A 7 -28.00 29.29 2.20
N SER A 8 -26.92 29.13 2.99
CA SER A 8 -25.82 28.22 2.65
C SER A 8 -25.75 27.12 3.71
N GLN A 9 -26.18 25.92 3.31
CA GLN A 9 -26.01 24.70 4.11
C GLN A 9 -24.67 24.05 3.76
N THR A 10 -23.84 23.93 4.79
CA THR A 10 -22.86 22.85 4.93
C THR A 10 -23.60 21.53 5.18
N PRO A 11 -22.97 20.39 4.89
CA PRO A 11 -23.19 19.22 5.73
C PRO A 11 -21.85 18.75 6.31
N SER A 12 -21.76 18.91 7.63
CA SER A 12 -21.02 18.01 8.51
C SER A 12 -22.06 17.07 9.11
N ALA A 13 -22.01 15.76 8.86
CA ALA A 13 -22.54 14.75 9.78
C ALA A 13 -22.14 13.33 9.35
N SER A 14 -21.43 12.71 10.28
CA SER A 14 -21.27 11.29 10.53
C SER A 14 -22.58 10.50 10.68
N PHE A 15 -22.56 9.23 10.23
CA PHE A 15 -23.41 8.11 10.67
C PHE A 15 -22.54 6.84 10.52
N HIS A 16 -21.97 6.24 11.58
CA HIS A 16 -22.54 5.21 12.46
C HIS A 16 -23.33 4.09 11.77
N GLY A 17 -22.76 2.88 11.75
CA GLY A 17 -23.45 1.71 12.31
C GLY A 17 -23.65 0.48 11.42
N ALA A 18 -23.18 -0.66 11.96
CA ALA A 18 -23.49 -2.06 11.64
C ALA A 18 -22.84 -2.64 10.36
N GLY A 19 -22.16 -3.78 10.36
CA GLY A 19 -22.11 -4.90 11.29
C GLY A 19 -22.24 -6.20 10.50
N GLY A 20 -21.26 -7.12 10.63
CA GLY A 20 -21.26 -8.47 10.06
C GLY A 20 -20.14 -8.68 9.03
N GLY A 21 -19.14 -9.56 9.19
CA GLY A 21 -18.95 -10.62 10.17
C GLY A 21 -19.03 -12.03 9.59
N TRP A 22 -18.40 -12.32 8.45
CA TRP A 22 -18.15 -13.69 7.90
C TRP A 22 -16.94 -13.54 6.95
N GLY A 23 -15.88 -14.35 6.86
CA GLY A 23 -15.46 -15.63 7.42
C GLY A 23 -14.10 -15.97 6.76
N ARG A 24 -13.25 -16.70 7.50
CA ARG A 24 -11.87 -17.15 7.18
C ARG A 24 -11.68 -17.73 5.75
N PRO A 25 -10.44 -17.73 5.20
CA PRO A 25 -9.96 -18.87 4.42
C PRO A 25 -9.35 -19.90 5.38
N ARG A 26 -9.97 -21.08 5.40
CA ARG A 26 -9.57 -22.25 6.17
C ARG A 26 -8.32 -22.86 5.52
N SER A 27 -7.29 -23.05 6.33
CA SER A 27 -6.09 -23.84 6.04
C SER A 27 -6.47 -25.27 5.65
N PHE A 28 -5.94 -25.76 4.54
CA PHE A 28 -5.83 -27.20 4.28
C PHE A 28 -4.42 -27.67 4.70
N PRO A 29 -4.28 -28.83 5.35
CA PRO A 29 -2.98 -29.35 5.76
C PRO A 29 -2.22 -29.88 4.54
N ARG A 30 -1.09 -29.26 4.21
CA ARG A 30 -0.11 -29.80 3.27
C ARG A 30 0.72 -30.85 4.01
N ALA A 31 0.76 -32.06 3.48
CA ALA A 31 1.58 -33.15 4.00
C ALA A 31 3.08 -32.77 3.96
N PRO A 32 3.89 -33.13 4.98
CA PRO A 32 5.33 -32.91 4.93
C PRO A 32 5.96 -33.94 3.99
N SER A 33 6.60 -33.45 2.92
CA SER A 33 7.46 -34.25 2.05
C SER A 33 8.72 -34.64 2.81
N VAL A 34 8.89 -35.93 3.08
CA VAL A 34 10.15 -36.49 3.57
C VAL A 34 11.18 -36.41 2.44
N HIS A 35 12.09 -35.45 2.54
CA HIS A 35 13.35 -35.48 1.79
C HIS A 35 14.26 -36.52 2.44
N GLY A 36 14.58 -37.57 1.67
CA GLY A 36 15.61 -38.54 2.01
C GLY A 36 16.99 -37.88 1.95
N GLY A 37 17.51 -37.54 3.13
CA GLY A 37 18.90 -37.13 3.33
C GLY A 37 19.72 -38.33 3.81
N ALA A 38 20.67 -38.74 2.98
CA ALA A 38 21.65 -39.78 3.29
C ALA A 38 22.63 -39.32 4.39
N GLY A 39 23.01 -40.26 5.26
CA GLY A 39 24.25 -40.19 6.04
C GLY A 39 24.17 -39.44 7.36
N GLY A 40 23.97 -40.17 8.46
CA GLY A 40 24.02 -39.60 9.81
C GLY A 40 24.04 -40.68 10.87
N THR A 41 25.18 -41.35 11.03
CA THR A 41 25.45 -42.33 12.08
C THR A 41 25.35 -41.64 13.45
N GLN A 42 24.37 -42.01 14.28
CA GLN A 42 24.42 -41.76 15.72
C GLN A 42 24.45 -43.09 16.48
N VAL A 43 25.63 -43.44 16.98
CA VAL A 43 25.85 -44.52 17.92
C VAL A 43 25.53 -43.98 19.32
N SER A 44 24.46 -44.46 19.94
CA SER A 44 24.20 -44.24 21.37
C SER A 44 24.68 -45.46 22.15
N LEU A 45 25.80 -45.31 22.84
CA LEU A 45 26.27 -46.25 23.85
C LEU A 45 25.57 -45.94 25.18
N SER A 46 24.76 -46.87 25.68
CA SER A 46 24.22 -46.82 27.04
C SER A 46 25.07 -47.70 27.95
N PHE A 47 25.65 -47.05 28.95
CA PHE A 47 26.36 -47.61 30.09
C PHE A 47 25.33 -48.01 31.15
N THR A 48 25.48 -49.21 31.73
CA THR A 48 24.79 -49.58 32.97
C THR A 48 25.82 -50.03 33.99
N THR A 49 25.91 -49.26 35.07
CA THR A 49 26.73 -49.54 36.24
C THR A 49 25.82 -49.70 37.45
N ARG A 50 26.05 -50.81 38.19
CA ARG A 50 25.86 -51.06 39.64
C ARG A 50 24.53 -51.56 40.23
N GLY A 51 24.72 -52.62 41.04
CA GLY A 51 24.12 -52.84 42.37
C GLY A 51 22.99 -53.88 42.37
N CYS A 52 22.85 -54.81 43.31
CA CYS A 52 23.62 -55.22 44.49
C CYS A 52 23.09 -56.61 44.93
N LEU A 53 23.86 -57.30 45.78
CA LEU A 53 23.65 -58.62 46.40
C LEU A 53 22.35 -58.73 47.26
N PRO A 54 21.90 -59.93 47.70
CA PRO A 54 22.47 -60.62 48.88
C PRO A 54 22.62 -62.17 48.72
N THR A 55 23.71 -62.80 49.18
CA THR A 55 23.95 -63.41 50.51
C THR A 55 23.64 -64.91 50.55
N THR A 56 24.67 -65.75 50.69
CA THR A 56 24.78 -66.87 51.67
C THR A 56 26.02 -67.73 51.39
N GLY A 57 26.81 -68.05 52.42
CA GLY A 57 27.74 -69.18 52.40
C GLY A 57 29.17 -68.89 52.85
N SER A 58 29.38 -68.87 54.16
CA SER A 58 30.68 -68.93 54.86
C SER A 58 31.33 -70.32 54.74
N TRP A 59 32.67 -70.38 54.86
CA TRP A 59 33.54 -71.41 55.51
C TRP A 59 34.96 -71.28 54.92
N ASP A 60 35.88 -70.63 55.62
CA ASP A 60 36.77 -71.15 56.68
C ASP A 60 37.94 -72.01 56.16
N SER A 61 39.11 -71.68 56.69
CA SER A 61 40.43 -72.20 56.32
C SER A 61 40.70 -73.55 56.97
N GLY A 62 41.37 -74.47 56.27
CA GLY A 62 41.80 -75.72 56.89
C GLY A 62 42.71 -76.61 56.04
N ARG A 63 44.01 -76.25 56.00
CA ARG A 63 45.19 -77.12 56.14
C ARG A 63 45.18 -78.53 55.49
N GLY A 64 46.14 -78.78 54.59
CA GLY A 64 46.70 -80.13 54.38
C GLY A 64 47.13 -80.49 52.95
N SER A 65 48.38 -80.21 52.58
CA SER A 65 49.11 -80.94 51.52
C SER A 65 49.40 -82.40 51.96
N PRO A 66 49.94 -83.34 51.15
CA PRO A 66 50.46 -83.25 49.77
C PRO A 66 50.15 -84.49 48.87
N LEU A 67 50.72 -84.50 47.64
CA LEU A 67 51.20 -85.66 46.85
C LEU A 67 50.58 -85.90 45.46
N LEU A 68 51.47 -85.76 44.47
CA LEU A 68 51.42 -86.14 43.06
C LEU A 68 51.01 -87.61 42.81
N GLY A 69 50.22 -87.83 41.75
CA GLY A 69 50.29 -89.05 40.92
C GLY A 69 48.95 -89.73 40.62
N GLY A 70 48.31 -89.41 39.47
CA GLY A 70 47.21 -90.23 38.91
C GLY A 70 46.02 -89.55 38.22
N ASN A 71 46.02 -88.23 37.95
CA ASN A 71 44.75 -87.49 37.73
C ASN A 71 44.37 -87.10 36.28
N GLY A 72 45.09 -87.52 35.24
CA GLY A 72 44.79 -87.10 33.84
C GLY A 72 43.52 -87.71 33.24
N LYS A 73 43.15 -88.93 33.66
CA LYS A 73 41.95 -89.61 33.19
C LYS A 73 40.67 -89.04 33.83
N ALA A 74 40.73 -88.69 35.11
CA ALA A 74 39.61 -88.09 35.85
C ALA A 74 39.33 -86.65 35.37
N THR A 75 40.37 -85.87 35.03
CA THR A 75 40.19 -84.54 34.43
C THR A 75 39.61 -84.63 33.02
N MET A 76 40.06 -85.58 32.19
CA MET A 76 39.45 -85.84 30.88
C MET A 76 38.01 -86.32 30.98
N GLN A 77 37.68 -87.13 31.98
CA GLN A 77 36.31 -87.59 32.20
C GLN A 77 35.40 -86.44 32.64
N ASN A 78 35.86 -85.57 33.56
CA ASN A 78 35.12 -84.36 33.94
C ASN A 78 34.89 -83.41 32.74
N LEU A 79 35.87 -83.26 31.85
CA LEU A 79 35.72 -82.48 30.63
C LEU A 79 34.74 -83.11 29.64
N ASN A 80 34.76 -84.44 29.48
CA ASN A 80 33.80 -85.17 28.65
C ASN A 80 32.38 -85.11 29.22
N ASP A 81 32.22 -85.22 30.54
CA ASP A 81 30.92 -85.07 31.20
C ASP A 81 30.38 -83.64 31.01
N ARG A 82 31.26 -82.64 31.10
CA ARG A 82 30.93 -81.25 30.84
C ARG A 82 30.60 -81.00 29.37
N LEU A 83 31.32 -81.59 28.42
CA LEU A 83 31.01 -81.54 26.99
C LEU A 83 29.64 -82.18 26.71
N THR A 84 29.36 -83.33 27.32
CA THR A 84 28.08 -84.04 27.18
C THR A 84 26.93 -83.16 27.68
N SER A 85 27.08 -82.55 28.86
CA SER A 85 26.08 -81.60 29.38
C SER A 85 25.93 -80.34 28.50
N TYR A 86 26.99 -79.90 27.83
CA TYR A 86 26.93 -78.80 26.85
C TYR A 86 26.16 -79.21 25.59
N LEU A 87 26.43 -80.40 25.05
CA LEU A 87 25.73 -80.92 23.88
C LEU A 87 24.24 -81.16 24.17
N GLU A 88 23.90 -81.65 25.36
CA GLU A 88 22.50 -81.77 25.81
C GLU A 88 21.82 -80.40 25.91
N LYS A 89 22.50 -79.39 26.46
CA LYS A 89 21.98 -78.01 26.51
C LYS A 89 21.80 -77.40 25.12
N VAL A 90 22.73 -77.63 24.20
CA VAL A 90 22.63 -77.16 22.81
C VAL A 90 21.42 -77.80 22.14
N ARG A 91 21.22 -79.12 22.27
CA ARG A 91 20.02 -79.80 21.74
C ARG A 91 18.73 -79.27 22.34
N ALA A 92 18.68 -79.05 23.66
CA ALA A 92 17.50 -78.48 24.31
C ALA A 92 17.19 -77.05 23.82
N LEU A 93 18.23 -76.24 23.57
CA LEU A 93 18.08 -74.90 23.00
C LEU A 93 17.64 -74.93 21.53
N GLU A 94 18.17 -75.85 20.73
CA GLU A 94 17.74 -76.06 19.34
C GLU A 94 16.27 -76.46 19.27
N GLU A 95 15.83 -77.40 20.12
CA GLU A 95 14.41 -77.78 20.21
C GLU A 95 13.51 -76.63 20.67
N ALA A 96 13.97 -75.82 21.63
CA ALA A 96 13.24 -74.64 22.08
C ALA A 96 13.14 -73.58 20.97
N ASN A 97 14.22 -73.35 20.21
CA ASN A 97 14.22 -72.44 19.06
C ASN A 97 13.26 -72.93 17.97
N MET A 98 13.29 -74.21 17.60
CA MET A 98 12.36 -74.78 16.62
C MET A 98 10.90 -74.60 17.04
N LYS A 99 10.61 -74.75 18.34
CA LYS A 99 9.26 -74.50 18.89
C LYS A 99 8.89 -73.02 18.83
N LEU A 100 9.81 -72.11 19.12
CA LEU A 100 9.57 -70.66 19.03
C LEU A 100 9.37 -70.21 17.59
N GLU A 101 10.20 -70.66 16.64
CA GLU A 101 10.04 -70.39 15.21
C GLU A 101 8.68 -70.88 14.70
N SER A 102 8.28 -72.09 15.09
CA SER A 102 6.96 -72.64 14.77
C SER A 102 5.81 -71.79 15.34
N ARG A 103 5.97 -71.24 16.56
CA ARG A 103 4.97 -70.34 17.16
C ARG A 103 4.93 -68.98 16.45
N ILE A 104 6.08 -68.43 16.06
CA ILE A 104 6.19 -67.19 15.30
C ILE A 104 5.49 -67.35 13.95
N LEU A 105 5.77 -68.43 13.22
CA LEU A 105 5.12 -68.72 11.94
C LEU A 105 3.60 -68.86 12.09
N LYS A 106 3.13 -69.61 13.10
CA LYS A 106 1.69 -69.72 13.39
C LYS A 106 1.07 -68.38 13.77
N TRP A 107 1.77 -67.55 14.53
CA TRP A 107 1.31 -66.21 14.89
C TRP A 107 1.21 -65.32 13.66
N HIS A 108 2.16 -65.38 12.73
CA HIS A 108 2.09 -64.64 11.47
C HIS A 108 0.96 -65.12 10.55
N GLN A 109 0.72 -66.43 10.46
CA GLN A 109 -0.40 -66.99 9.68
C GLN A 109 -1.76 -66.65 10.30
N GLN A 110 -1.89 -66.70 11.62
CA GLN A 110 -3.12 -66.27 12.31
C GLN A 110 -3.32 -64.75 12.24
N ARG A 111 -2.23 -64.00 12.03
CA ARG A 111 -2.23 -62.56 11.79
C ARG A 111 -2.30 -62.22 10.30
N ASP A 112 -2.54 -63.19 9.40
CA ASP A 112 -2.94 -62.85 8.04
C ASP A 112 -4.12 -61.87 8.13
N PRO A 113 -4.03 -60.75 7.41
CA PRO A 113 -4.51 -59.47 7.91
C PRO A 113 -6.02 -59.52 8.04
N VAL A 114 -6.49 -59.49 9.28
CA VAL A 114 -7.87 -59.16 9.64
C VAL A 114 -8.23 -57.87 8.89
N SER A 115 -8.97 -58.03 7.79
CA SER A 115 -9.44 -57.00 6.87
C SER A 115 -8.36 -56.01 6.40
N LYS A 116 -7.87 -56.17 5.16
CA LYS A 116 -7.65 -54.97 4.34
C LYS A 116 -9.03 -54.31 4.25
N LYS A 117 -9.30 -53.31 5.08
CA LYS A 117 -10.54 -52.52 4.96
C LYS A 117 -10.54 -51.96 3.55
N ASP A 118 -11.58 -52.24 2.77
CA ASP A 118 -11.68 -51.76 1.40
C ASP A 118 -11.84 -50.24 1.42
N TYR A 119 -10.73 -49.51 1.22
CA TYR A 119 -10.73 -48.05 1.18
C TYR A 119 -11.18 -47.48 -0.19
N SER A 120 -11.51 -48.35 -1.15
CA SER A 120 -11.89 -47.98 -2.53
C SER A 120 -13.02 -46.94 -2.57
N GLN A 121 -14.04 -47.05 -1.71
CA GLN A 121 -15.14 -46.08 -1.66
C GLN A 121 -14.69 -44.70 -1.17
N TYR A 122 -13.72 -44.64 -0.24
CA TYR A 122 -13.14 -43.38 0.20
C TYR A 122 -12.24 -42.78 -0.87
N GLU A 123 -11.50 -43.61 -1.61
CA GLU A 123 -10.69 -43.16 -2.74
C GLU A 123 -11.56 -42.57 -3.86
N GLU A 124 -12.65 -43.24 -4.25
CA GLU A 124 -13.63 -42.70 -5.21
C GLU A 124 -14.20 -41.35 -4.75
N ASN A 125 -14.64 -41.24 -3.49
CA ASN A 125 -15.14 -39.98 -2.94
C ASN A 125 -14.07 -38.88 -2.93
N ILE A 126 -12.82 -39.21 -2.61
CA ILE A 126 -11.69 -38.27 -2.63
C ILE A 126 -11.43 -37.80 -4.06
N THR A 127 -11.42 -38.71 -5.04
CA THR A 127 -11.20 -38.35 -6.45
C THR A 127 -12.30 -37.46 -6.99
N HIS A 128 -13.57 -37.77 -6.70
CA HIS A 128 -14.71 -36.93 -7.08
C HIS A 128 -14.66 -35.54 -6.43
N LEU A 129 -14.29 -35.45 -5.15
CA LEU A 129 -14.10 -34.15 -4.49
C LEU A 129 -12.93 -33.36 -5.09
N GLN A 130 -11.84 -34.03 -5.49
CA GLN A 130 -10.72 -33.40 -6.18
C GLN A 130 -11.14 -32.84 -7.54
N GLU A 131 -11.92 -33.60 -8.32
CA GLU A 131 -12.48 -33.15 -9.60
C GLU A 131 -13.37 -31.91 -9.42
N GLN A 132 -14.29 -31.93 -8.46
CA GLN A 132 -15.12 -30.75 -8.13
C GLN A 132 -14.29 -29.52 -7.73
N ILE A 133 -13.18 -29.72 -7.00
CA ILE A 133 -12.28 -28.61 -6.64
C ILE A 133 -11.59 -28.05 -7.88
N VAL A 134 -11.17 -28.92 -8.82
CA VAL A 134 -10.52 -28.50 -10.07
C VAL A 134 -11.52 -27.74 -10.95
N ASP A 135 -12.74 -28.25 -11.10
CA ASP A 135 -13.81 -27.56 -11.84
C ASP A 135 -14.18 -26.23 -11.20
N GLY A 136 -14.27 -26.19 -9.86
CA GLY A 136 -14.47 -24.96 -9.10
C GLY A 136 -13.35 -23.94 -9.31
N LYS A 137 -12.09 -24.38 -9.43
CA LYS A 137 -10.95 -23.50 -9.73
C LYS A 137 -11.00 -23.00 -11.18
N MET A 138 -11.37 -23.86 -12.13
CA MET A 138 -11.47 -23.49 -13.54
C MET A 138 -12.59 -22.47 -13.78
N THR A 139 -13.76 -22.70 -13.19
CA THR A 139 -14.89 -21.76 -13.24
C THR A 139 -14.56 -20.43 -12.56
N ASN A 140 -13.87 -20.46 -11.41
CA ASN A 140 -13.40 -19.24 -10.75
C ASN A 140 -12.41 -18.45 -11.65
N ALA A 141 -11.42 -19.13 -12.25
CA ALA A 141 -10.51 -18.49 -13.18
C ALA A 141 -11.24 -17.87 -14.40
N GLN A 142 -12.24 -18.57 -14.93
CA GLN A 142 -13.08 -18.04 -16.01
C GLN A 142 -13.86 -16.80 -15.59
N ILE A 143 -14.43 -16.78 -14.39
CA ILE A 143 -15.14 -15.62 -13.85
C ILE A 143 -14.18 -14.43 -13.66
N ILE A 144 -12.97 -14.66 -13.13
CA ILE A 144 -11.96 -13.61 -12.98
C ILE A 144 -11.64 -12.98 -14.34
N LEU A 145 -11.41 -13.80 -15.38
CA LEU A 145 -11.15 -13.28 -16.73
C LEU A 145 -12.33 -12.48 -17.30
N LEU A 146 -13.58 -12.89 -17.03
CA LEU A 146 -14.76 -12.13 -17.44
C LEU A 146 -14.86 -10.79 -16.69
N ILE A 147 -14.53 -10.77 -15.40
CA ILE A 147 -14.48 -9.54 -14.60
C ILE A 147 -13.40 -8.60 -15.14
N ASP A 148 -12.21 -9.11 -15.42
CA ASP A 148 -11.11 -8.31 -15.97
C ASP A 148 -11.46 -7.75 -17.35
N ASN A 149 -12.09 -8.56 -18.22
CA ASN A 149 -12.58 -8.11 -19.52
C ASN A 149 -13.64 -7.01 -19.37
N ALA A 150 -14.64 -7.21 -18.50
CA ALA A 150 -15.68 -6.22 -18.25
C ALA A 150 -15.09 -4.91 -17.71
N ARG A 151 -14.09 -4.99 -16.82
CA ARG A 151 -13.39 -3.83 -16.28
C ARG A 151 -12.60 -3.09 -17.37
N MET A 152 -11.86 -3.80 -18.21
CA MET A 152 -11.16 -3.21 -19.35
C MET A 152 -12.14 -2.52 -20.32
N ALA A 153 -13.28 -3.13 -20.59
CA ALA A 153 -14.31 -2.51 -21.42
C ALA A 153 -14.89 -1.23 -20.79
N VAL A 154 -15.11 -1.22 -19.47
CA VAL A 154 -15.52 -0.01 -18.74
C VAL A 154 -14.48 1.09 -18.85
N ASP A 155 -13.20 0.77 -18.67
CA ASP A 155 -12.10 1.74 -18.79
C ASP A 155 -12.00 2.31 -20.22
N ASP A 156 -12.17 1.47 -21.25
CA ASP A 156 -12.23 1.89 -22.65
C ASP A 156 -13.42 2.83 -22.93
N PHE A 157 -14.60 2.53 -22.37
CA PHE A 157 -15.77 3.40 -22.50
C PHE A 157 -15.61 4.71 -21.71
N ASN A 158 -15.00 4.68 -20.53
CA ASN A 158 -14.70 5.88 -19.76
C ASN A 158 -13.74 6.79 -20.52
N LEU A 159 -12.67 6.25 -21.11
CA LEU A 159 -11.73 7.03 -21.93
C LEU A 159 -12.43 7.67 -23.12
N LYS A 160 -13.27 6.90 -23.84
CA LYS A 160 -14.08 7.44 -24.95
C LYS A 160 -15.04 8.52 -24.48
N TYR A 161 -15.69 8.32 -23.33
CA TYR A 161 -16.61 9.31 -22.76
C TYR A 161 -15.89 10.60 -22.40
N GLU A 162 -14.73 10.55 -21.73
CA GLU A 162 -13.96 11.75 -21.37
C GLU A 162 -13.45 12.50 -22.63
N ASN A 163 -13.04 11.77 -23.66
CA ASN A 163 -12.64 12.37 -24.95
C ASN A 163 -13.83 13.06 -25.65
N GLU A 164 -14.99 12.41 -25.73
CA GLU A 164 -16.20 13.00 -26.31
C GLU A 164 -16.72 14.17 -25.48
N HIS A 165 -16.65 14.06 -24.15
CA HIS A 165 -17.07 15.11 -23.23
C HIS A 165 -16.16 16.35 -23.33
N SER A 166 -14.85 16.17 -23.39
CA SER A 166 -13.91 17.27 -23.60
C SER A 166 -14.11 17.92 -24.98
N PHE A 167 -14.25 17.14 -26.04
CA PHE A 167 -14.54 17.65 -27.37
C PHE A 167 -15.86 18.42 -27.43
N LYS A 168 -16.92 17.91 -26.80
CA LYS A 168 -18.21 18.62 -26.67
C LYS A 168 -18.04 19.96 -25.97
N LYS A 169 -17.27 20.01 -24.88
CA LYS A 169 -17.02 21.25 -24.14
C LYS A 169 -16.27 22.28 -25.00
N ASP A 170 -15.30 21.84 -25.79
CA ASP A 170 -14.58 22.71 -26.72
C ASP A 170 -15.51 23.27 -27.80
N LEU A 171 -16.38 22.43 -28.37
CA LEU A 171 -17.41 22.86 -29.30
C LEU A 171 -18.42 23.83 -28.66
N GLU A 172 -18.83 23.60 -27.42
CA GLU A 172 -19.71 24.53 -26.69
C GLU A 172 -19.05 25.90 -26.51
N ILE A 173 -17.75 25.93 -26.22
CA ILE A 173 -16.97 27.17 -26.13
C ILE A 173 -16.88 27.87 -27.49
N GLU A 174 -16.65 27.12 -28.57
CA GLU A 174 -16.59 27.67 -29.93
C GLU A 174 -17.94 28.25 -30.37
N VAL A 175 -19.05 27.53 -30.14
CA VAL A 175 -20.41 28.01 -30.45
C VAL A 175 -20.72 29.28 -29.68
N GLU A 176 -20.37 29.33 -28.40
CA GLU A 176 -20.55 30.54 -27.59
C GLU A 176 -19.65 31.69 -28.08
N GLY A 177 -18.44 31.38 -28.55
CA GLY A 177 -17.57 32.33 -29.25
C GLY A 177 -18.21 32.92 -30.50
N LEU A 178 -18.78 32.06 -31.36
CA LEU A 178 -19.48 32.46 -32.58
C LEU A 178 -20.75 33.28 -32.30
N ARG A 179 -21.47 33.00 -31.20
CA ARG A 179 -22.58 33.84 -30.75
C ARG A 179 -22.13 35.24 -30.38
N ARG A 180 -21.03 35.36 -29.61
CA ARG A 180 -20.46 36.67 -29.26
C ARG A 180 -19.99 37.45 -30.49
N THR A 181 -19.38 36.78 -31.48
CA THR A 181 -18.97 37.47 -32.71
C THR A 181 -20.18 37.91 -33.53
N LEU A 182 -21.24 37.11 -33.59
CA LEU A 182 -22.51 37.50 -34.22
C LEU A 182 -23.14 38.71 -33.51
N ASP A 183 -23.16 38.73 -32.18
CA ASP A 183 -23.68 39.86 -31.40
C ASP A 183 -22.85 41.13 -31.67
N ASN A 184 -21.52 41.02 -31.69
CA ASN A 184 -20.63 42.13 -32.03
C ASN A 184 -20.85 42.65 -33.46
N LEU A 185 -21.00 41.75 -34.43
CA LEU A 185 -21.32 42.13 -35.81
C LEU A 185 -22.68 42.83 -35.89
N THR A 186 -23.66 42.35 -35.12
CA THR A 186 -24.99 42.97 -35.05
C THR A 186 -24.89 44.41 -34.54
N ILE A 187 -24.10 44.66 -33.50
CA ILE A 187 -23.83 46.02 -32.98
C ILE A 187 -23.18 46.90 -34.07
N VAL A 188 -22.13 46.41 -34.73
CA VAL A 188 -21.45 47.15 -35.80
C VAL A 188 -22.40 47.44 -36.97
N THR A 189 -23.27 46.49 -37.35
CA THR A 189 -24.26 46.74 -38.40
C THR A 189 -25.26 47.81 -38.00
N THR A 190 -25.75 47.80 -36.75
CA THR A 190 -26.67 48.83 -36.27
C THR A 190 -26.01 50.21 -36.18
N ASP A 191 -24.73 50.28 -35.79
CA ASP A 191 -23.97 51.54 -35.76
C ASP A 191 -23.80 52.14 -37.17
N LEU A 192 -23.44 51.29 -38.14
CA LEU A 192 -23.32 51.71 -39.56
C LEU A 192 -24.68 52.10 -40.15
N GLU A 193 -25.75 51.39 -39.82
CA GLU A 193 -27.11 51.76 -40.22
C GLU A 193 -27.51 53.14 -39.67
N GLN A 194 -27.17 53.42 -38.41
CA GLN A 194 -27.39 54.73 -37.79
C GLN A 194 -26.57 55.83 -38.47
N GLU A 195 -25.30 55.59 -38.80
CA GLU A 195 -24.45 56.55 -39.54
C GLU A 195 -25.01 56.85 -40.93
N VAL A 196 -25.44 55.81 -41.66
CA VAL A 196 -26.08 55.96 -42.97
C VAL A 196 -27.39 56.74 -42.86
N GLU A 197 -28.21 56.48 -41.85
CA GLU A 197 -29.43 57.25 -41.64
C GLU A 197 -29.15 58.71 -41.23
N GLY A 198 -28.10 58.95 -40.45
CA GLY A 198 -27.57 60.27 -40.12
C GLY A 198 -27.19 61.07 -41.37
N MET A 199 -26.34 60.50 -42.24
CA MET A 199 -25.95 61.12 -43.50
C MET A 199 -27.14 61.36 -44.44
N ARG A 200 -28.13 60.44 -44.48
CA ARG A 200 -29.37 60.65 -45.25
C ARG A 200 -30.17 61.85 -44.71
N LYS A 201 -30.30 61.99 -43.40
CA LYS A 201 -30.96 63.15 -42.76
C LYS A 201 -30.24 64.45 -43.09
N GLU A 202 -28.92 64.48 -43.00
CA GLU A 202 -28.10 65.64 -43.36
C GLU A 202 -28.28 66.04 -44.83
N LEU A 203 -28.29 65.07 -45.75
CA LEU A 203 -28.50 65.33 -47.17
C LEU A 203 -29.89 65.95 -47.44
N ILE A 204 -30.93 65.45 -46.76
CA ILE A 204 -32.28 66.04 -46.83
C ILE A 204 -32.28 67.47 -46.29
N LEU A 205 -31.60 67.73 -45.16
CA LEU A 205 -31.49 69.06 -44.58
C LEU A 205 -30.75 70.04 -45.50
N MET A 206 -29.61 69.62 -46.09
CA MET A 206 -28.87 70.43 -47.06
C MET A 206 -29.73 70.75 -48.29
N LYS A 207 -30.46 69.78 -48.84
CA LYS A 207 -31.36 70.01 -49.99
C LYS A 207 -32.44 71.02 -49.65
N LYS A 208 -33.10 70.88 -48.50
CA LYS A 208 -34.12 71.81 -48.02
C LYS A 208 -33.53 73.20 -47.78
N HIS A 209 -32.33 73.28 -47.20
CA HIS A 209 -31.65 74.55 -46.98
C HIS A 209 -31.31 75.24 -48.31
N HIS A 210 -30.77 74.50 -49.27
CA HIS A 210 -30.48 75.01 -50.61
C HIS A 210 -31.74 75.48 -51.33
N GLU A 211 -32.84 74.72 -51.27
CA GLU A 211 -34.13 75.12 -51.83
C GLU A 211 -34.60 76.47 -51.24
N GLN A 212 -34.50 76.63 -49.92
CA GLN A 212 -34.81 77.90 -49.25
C GLN A 212 -33.86 79.04 -49.62
N GLU A 213 -32.57 78.77 -49.83
CA GLU A 213 -31.61 79.78 -50.30
C GLU A 213 -31.90 80.20 -51.74
N MET A 214 -32.23 79.25 -52.62
CA MET A 214 -32.64 79.52 -53.99
C MET A 214 -33.92 80.35 -54.03
N GLU A 215 -34.90 80.09 -53.16
CA GLU A 215 -36.09 80.95 -53.01
C GLU A 215 -35.72 82.38 -52.56
N LYS A 216 -34.76 82.54 -51.64
CA LYS A 216 -34.30 83.86 -51.15
C LYS A 216 -33.45 84.61 -52.16
N GLN A 217 -32.64 83.90 -52.95
CA GLN A 217 -31.77 84.45 -53.99
C GLN A 217 -32.49 84.61 -55.34
N HIS A 218 -33.75 84.17 -55.45
CA HIS A 218 -34.61 84.51 -56.58
C HIS A 218 -34.98 86.00 -56.55
N VAL A 219 -33.98 86.83 -56.82
CA VAL A 219 -34.14 88.21 -57.24
C VAL A 219 -34.82 88.16 -58.62
N PRO A 220 -35.91 88.92 -58.84
CA PRO A 220 -36.57 88.97 -60.14
C PRO A 220 -35.54 89.28 -61.22
N SER A 221 -35.46 88.40 -62.22
CA SER A 221 -34.59 88.54 -63.38
C SER A 221 -35.10 89.62 -64.35
N ASP A 222 -35.38 90.82 -63.83
CA ASP A 222 -35.99 91.96 -64.53
C ASP A 222 -35.15 93.24 -64.46
N LEU A 223 -33.85 93.14 -64.16
CA LEU A 223 -32.89 94.23 -64.42
C LEU A 223 -31.73 93.76 -65.30
N LYS A 224 -32.06 93.52 -66.57
CA LYS A 224 -31.08 93.54 -67.66
C LYS A 224 -30.77 94.99 -68.03
N VAL A 225 -30.06 95.71 -67.16
CA VAL A 225 -29.60 97.08 -67.44
C VAL A 225 -28.26 96.99 -68.18
N ASN A 226 -28.36 97.16 -69.49
CA ASN A 226 -27.23 97.28 -70.39
C ASN A 226 -26.84 98.78 -70.43
N VAL A 227 -25.93 99.23 -69.56
CA VAL A 227 -25.40 100.61 -69.61
C VAL A 227 -24.05 100.60 -70.32
N LYS A 228 -24.06 101.04 -71.59
CA LYS A 228 -22.86 101.54 -72.26
C LYS A 228 -22.55 102.92 -71.69
N VAL A 229 -21.64 102.99 -70.72
CA VAL A 229 -21.01 104.26 -70.32
C VAL A 229 -19.67 104.34 -71.05
N ASP A 230 -19.63 105.20 -72.06
CA ASP A 230 -18.41 105.68 -72.68
C ASP A 230 -17.87 106.80 -71.78
N THR A 231 -16.78 106.56 -71.08
CA THR A 231 -16.03 107.58 -70.34
C THR A 231 -14.56 107.43 -70.65
N GLY A 232 -14.00 108.46 -71.29
CA GLY A 232 -12.57 108.62 -71.56
C GLY A 232 -11.71 108.80 -70.29
N PRO A 233 -10.45 109.20 -70.48
CA PRO A 233 -9.26 108.49 -70.08
C PRO A 233 -9.05 108.49 -68.56
N ARG A 234 -8.98 107.29 -67.98
CA ARG A 234 -8.69 107.05 -66.57
C ARG A 234 -7.21 106.67 -66.44
N GLU A 235 -6.52 107.25 -65.46
CA GLU A 235 -5.15 106.87 -65.07
C GLU A 235 -4.97 105.35 -65.08
N ASP A 236 -3.83 104.89 -65.59
CA ASP A 236 -3.48 103.51 -65.94
C ASP A 236 -3.87 102.47 -64.86
N LEU A 237 -5.15 102.12 -64.76
CA LEU A 237 -5.68 101.07 -63.87
C LEU A 237 -5.00 99.74 -64.15
N ILE A 238 -4.56 99.54 -65.39
CA ILE A 238 -3.79 98.40 -65.84
C ILE A 238 -2.45 98.30 -65.10
N LYS A 239 -1.76 99.42 -64.82
CA LYS A 239 -0.51 99.42 -64.04
C LYS A 239 -0.76 99.10 -62.57
N VAL A 240 -1.79 99.69 -61.96
CA VAL A 240 -2.16 99.40 -60.57
C VAL A 240 -2.60 97.94 -60.39
N LEU A 241 -3.34 97.38 -61.34
CA LEU A 241 -3.72 95.96 -61.35
C LEU A 241 -2.51 95.04 -61.53
N GLU A 242 -1.53 95.43 -62.34
CA GLU A 242 -0.28 94.69 -62.55
C GLU A 242 0.61 94.73 -61.29
N ASP A 243 0.74 95.87 -60.64
CA ASP A 243 1.48 96.02 -59.38
C ASP A 243 0.82 95.17 -58.26
N MET A 244 -0.52 95.21 -58.12
CA MET A 244 -1.23 94.34 -57.18
C MET A 244 -1.01 92.86 -57.48
N ARG A 245 -1.00 92.46 -58.77
CA ARG A 245 -0.73 91.08 -59.17
C ARG A 245 0.69 90.66 -58.77
N GLN A 246 1.68 91.52 -58.97
CA GLN A 246 3.06 91.25 -58.58
C GLN A 246 3.20 91.09 -57.07
N GLU A 247 2.51 91.90 -56.25
CA GLU A 247 2.49 91.74 -54.80
C GLU A 247 1.88 90.39 -54.38
N TYR A 248 0.76 89.97 -54.97
CA TYR A 248 0.17 88.67 -54.69
C TYR A 248 1.07 87.50 -55.13
N GLU A 249 1.72 87.61 -56.29
CA GLU A 249 2.68 86.60 -56.74
C GLU A 249 3.88 86.48 -55.79
N LEU A 250 4.36 87.60 -55.25
CA LEU A 250 5.42 87.60 -54.23
C LEU A 250 4.96 86.96 -52.91
N ILE A 251 3.74 87.24 -52.46
CA ILE A 251 3.16 86.63 -51.25
C ILE A 251 3.01 85.12 -51.44
N ILE A 252 2.49 84.67 -52.58
CA ILE A 252 2.32 83.24 -52.89
C ILE A 252 3.68 82.54 -52.93
N LYS A 253 4.69 83.15 -53.58
CA LYS A 253 6.06 82.61 -53.62
C LYS A 253 6.66 82.50 -52.23
N LYS A 254 6.50 83.54 -51.39
CA LYS A 254 6.98 83.52 -50.00
C LYS A 254 6.28 82.45 -49.17
N LYS A 255 4.95 82.30 -49.31
CA LYS A 255 4.19 81.25 -48.62
C LYS A 255 4.60 79.84 -49.05
N HIS A 256 4.87 79.63 -50.34
CA HIS A 256 5.42 78.37 -50.81
C HIS A 256 6.80 78.07 -50.22
N GLN A 257 7.70 79.07 -50.19
CA GLN A 257 9.01 78.91 -49.56
C GLN A 257 8.89 78.62 -48.07
N ASP A 258 8.03 79.33 -47.34
CA ASP A 258 7.79 79.11 -45.91
C ASP A 258 7.24 77.70 -45.63
N LEU A 259 6.33 77.20 -46.48
CA LEU A 259 5.81 75.83 -46.40
C LEU A 259 6.88 74.78 -46.70
N ASP A 260 7.71 75.03 -47.72
CA ASP A 260 8.81 74.13 -48.06
C ASP A 260 9.86 74.08 -46.94
N THR A 261 10.18 75.21 -46.32
CA THR A 261 11.09 75.25 -45.16
C THR A 261 10.47 74.55 -43.95
N TRP A 262 9.19 74.78 -43.67
CA TRP A 262 8.49 74.12 -42.57
C TRP A 262 8.42 72.60 -42.76
N TYR A 263 8.12 72.13 -43.98
CA TYR A 263 8.10 70.70 -44.29
C TYR A 263 9.51 70.08 -44.18
N LYS A 264 10.55 70.78 -44.61
CA LYS A 264 11.94 70.34 -44.45
C LYS A 264 12.36 70.26 -42.98
N GLU A 265 11.98 71.24 -42.16
CA GLU A 265 12.24 71.21 -40.72
C GLU A 265 11.51 70.07 -40.03
N GLN A 266 10.21 69.87 -40.32
CA GLN A 266 9.41 68.79 -39.74
C GLN A 266 9.92 67.41 -40.16
N SER A 267 10.26 67.23 -41.44
CA SER A 267 10.81 65.96 -41.95
C SER A 267 12.22 65.70 -41.41
N ALA A 268 13.04 66.73 -41.20
CA ALA A 268 14.34 66.60 -40.55
C ALA A 268 14.20 66.24 -39.07
N ALA A 269 13.27 66.86 -38.33
CA ALA A 269 12.99 66.53 -36.94
C ALA A 269 12.48 65.09 -36.78
N MET A 270 11.53 64.67 -37.63
CA MET A 270 11.02 63.30 -37.63
C MET A 270 12.10 62.28 -38.06
N SER A 271 12.98 62.67 -38.99
CA SER A 271 14.14 61.84 -39.37
C SER A 271 15.17 61.75 -38.26
N GLN A 272 15.39 62.81 -37.47
CA GLN A 272 16.32 62.79 -36.33
C GLN A 272 15.80 61.94 -35.17
N GLU A 273 14.50 61.98 -34.90
CA GLU A 273 13.85 61.11 -33.90
C GLU A 273 13.84 59.64 -34.34
N ALA A 274 13.57 59.38 -35.62
CA ALA A 274 13.72 58.04 -36.22
C ALA A 274 15.18 57.58 -36.31
N ALA A 275 16.14 58.51 -36.44
CA ALA A 275 17.57 58.27 -36.47
C ALA A 275 18.22 58.27 -35.08
N SER A 276 17.46 57.96 -34.02
CA SER A 276 18.01 57.52 -32.73
C SER A 276 18.02 55.98 -32.62
N PRO A 277 18.78 55.25 -33.45
CA PRO A 277 18.81 53.79 -33.43
C PRO A 277 19.43 53.26 -32.13
N ALA A 278 20.27 54.05 -31.44
CA ALA A 278 20.94 53.63 -30.21
C ALA A 278 19.95 53.31 -29.08
N ALA A 279 18.91 54.14 -28.89
CA ALA A 279 17.89 53.91 -27.88
C ALA A 279 16.99 52.70 -28.24
N MET A 280 16.66 52.55 -29.52
CA MET A 280 15.88 51.39 -29.99
C MET A 280 16.68 50.08 -29.89
N GLN A 281 17.95 50.09 -30.26
CA GLN A 281 18.84 48.92 -30.15
C GLN A 281 19.09 48.53 -28.68
N SER A 282 19.25 49.50 -27.79
CA SER A 282 19.33 49.25 -26.33
C SER A 282 18.06 48.57 -25.83
N ARG A 283 16.88 49.12 -26.12
CA ARG A 283 15.60 48.52 -25.71
C ARG A 283 15.40 47.13 -26.31
N GLN A 284 15.81 46.91 -27.56
CA GLN A 284 15.77 45.60 -28.19
C GLN A 284 16.72 44.61 -27.48
N GLY A 285 17.90 45.07 -27.08
CA GLY A 285 18.85 44.31 -26.25
C GLY A 285 18.23 43.91 -24.92
N ASP A 286 17.62 44.85 -24.20
CA ASP A 286 16.93 44.62 -22.92
C ASP A 286 15.80 43.59 -23.08
N ILE A 287 15.02 43.67 -24.16
CA ILE A 287 13.97 42.68 -24.48
C ILE A 287 14.57 41.29 -24.73
N HIS A 288 15.69 41.20 -25.44
CA HIS A 288 16.36 39.92 -25.68
C HIS A 288 16.97 39.34 -24.41
N GLU A 289 17.55 40.18 -23.54
CA GLU A 289 18.06 39.76 -22.24
C GLU A 289 16.92 39.27 -21.34
N LEU A 290 15.82 40.02 -21.26
CA LEU A 290 14.64 39.62 -20.48
C LEU A 290 14.01 38.31 -21.00
N LYS A 291 14.01 38.10 -22.32
CA LYS A 291 13.57 36.81 -22.90
C LYS A 291 14.50 35.67 -22.53
N ARG A 292 15.82 35.88 -22.53
CA ARG A 292 16.79 34.86 -22.10
C ARG A 292 16.65 34.54 -20.62
N THR A 293 16.48 35.53 -19.75
CA THR A 293 16.29 35.31 -18.31
C THR A 293 14.96 34.62 -18.03
N PHE A 294 13.89 34.98 -18.75
CA PHE A 294 12.60 34.29 -18.67
C PHE A 294 12.74 32.81 -19.05
N GLN A 295 13.36 32.49 -20.18
CA GLN A 295 13.59 31.11 -20.61
C GLN A 295 14.48 30.33 -19.63
N ALA A 296 15.52 30.97 -19.08
CA ALA A 296 16.37 30.34 -18.06
C ALA A 296 15.58 30.02 -16.79
N LEU A 297 14.74 30.94 -16.32
CA LEU A 297 13.85 30.72 -15.17
C LEU A 297 12.81 29.63 -15.43
N GLU A 298 12.29 29.53 -16.65
CA GLU A 298 11.34 28.49 -17.04
C GLU A 298 11.99 27.10 -17.05
N ILE A 299 13.23 27.00 -17.54
CA ILE A 299 14.02 25.76 -17.49
C ILE A 299 14.34 25.40 -16.02
N ASP A 300 14.75 26.36 -15.20
CA ASP A 300 15.01 26.14 -13.78
C ASP A 300 13.75 25.66 -13.05
N LEU A 301 12.60 26.27 -13.33
CA LEU A 301 11.31 25.87 -12.77
C LEU A 301 10.97 24.42 -13.18
N GLN A 302 11.15 24.06 -14.45
CA GLN A 302 10.93 22.70 -14.91
C GLN A 302 11.91 21.70 -14.28
N ALA A 303 13.18 22.08 -14.11
CA ALA A 303 14.17 21.28 -13.42
C ALA A 303 13.77 21.05 -11.95
N GLN A 304 13.30 22.09 -11.25
CA GLN A 304 12.80 21.98 -9.87
C GLN A 304 11.55 21.09 -9.76
N TYR A 305 10.64 21.13 -10.74
CA TYR A 305 9.52 20.18 -10.76
C TYR A 305 9.99 18.74 -10.95
N SER A 306 10.98 18.51 -11.81
CA SER A 306 11.55 17.17 -12.01
C SER A 306 12.26 16.65 -10.76
N THR A 307 13.02 17.50 -10.05
CA THR A 307 13.70 17.11 -8.81
C THR A 307 12.72 16.86 -7.69
N LYS A 308 11.68 17.70 -7.55
CA LYS A 308 10.58 17.48 -6.60
C LYS A 308 9.91 16.13 -6.84
N SER A 309 9.52 15.83 -8.08
CA SER A 309 8.88 14.56 -8.42
C SER A 309 9.79 13.36 -8.11
N ALA A 310 11.09 13.45 -8.41
CA ALA A 310 12.06 12.41 -8.06
C ALA A 310 12.18 12.20 -6.54
N LEU A 311 12.20 13.29 -5.76
CA LEU A 311 12.24 13.22 -4.30
C LEU A 311 10.96 12.63 -3.70
N GLU A 312 9.79 13.01 -4.22
CA GLU A 312 8.50 12.45 -3.81
C GLU A 312 8.41 10.95 -4.11
N ASN A 313 8.90 10.53 -5.29
CA ASN A 313 8.97 9.11 -5.65
C ASN A 313 9.91 8.34 -4.71
N MET A 314 11.12 8.84 -4.44
CA MET A 314 12.03 8.21 -3.48
C MET A 314 11.46 8.16 -2.06
N LEU A 315 10.73 9.20 -1.63
CA LEU A 315 10.03 9.20 -0.34
C LEU A 315 8.96 8.09 -0.31
N SER A 316 8.14 7.97 -1.35
CA SER A 316 7.11 6.93 -1.44
C SER A 316 7.71 5.52 -1.48
N GLU A 317 8.80 5.31 -2.22
CA GLU A 317 9.51 4.03 -2.32
C GLU A 317 10.13 3.63 -0.98
N THR A 318 10.78 4.58 -0.31
CA THR A 318 11.35 4.33 1.03
C THR A 318 10.27 4.02 2.05
N GLN A 319 9.17 4.77 2.08
CA GLN A 319 8.02 4.49 2.94
C GLN A 319 7.44 3.10 2.67
N SER A 320 7.22 2.73 1.42
CA SER A 320 6.74 1.40 1.02
C SER A 320 7.70 0.30 1.49
N ARG A 321 9.01 0.47 1.26
CA ARG A 321 10.03 -0.48 1.71
C ARG A 321 10.04 -0.67 3.22
N TYR A 322 9.91 0.42 3.99
CA TYR A 322 9.84 0.32 5.45
C TYR A 322 8.51 -0.28 5.93
N SER A 323 7.40 0.00 5.25
CA SER A 323 6.12 -0.64 5.53
C SER A 323 6.19 -2.15 5.33
N CYS A 324 6.82 -2.64 4.25
CA CYS A 324 7.03 -4.07 4.04
C CYS A 324 7.90 -4.69 5.13
N LYS A 325 9.03 -4.03 5.50
CA LYS A 325 9.89 -4.52 6.58
C LYS A 325 9.16 -4.61 7.93
N LEU A 326 8.29 -3.64 8.22
CA LEU A 326 7.47 -3.66 9.43
C LEU A 326 6.46 -4.80 9.40
N GLN A 327 5.84 -5.06 8.23
CA GLN A 327 4.95 -6.20 8.06
C GLN A 327 5.69 -7.53 8.25
N ASP A 328 6.87 -7.69 7.65
CA ASP A 328 7.69 -8.90 7.81
C ASP A 328 8.04 -9.15 9.30
N MET A 329 8.40 -8.08 10.03
CA MET A 329 8.65 -8.17 11.47
C MET A 329 7.39 -8.51 12.27
N GLN A 330 6.24 -7.93 11.91
CA GLN A 330 4.95 -8.23 12.54
C GLN A 330 4.53 -9.69 12.31
N ASP A 331 4.78 -10.23 11.12
CA ASP A 331 4.50 -11.63 10.79
C ASP A 331 5.37 -12.58 11.61
N ILE A 332 6.66 -12.26 11.79
CA ILE A 332 7.57 -13.02 12.65
C ILE A 332 7.11 -12.97 14.11
N ILE A 333 6.72 -11.79 14.62
CA ILE A 333 6.21 -11.65 15.99
C ILE A 333 4.95 -12.50 16.15
N SER A 334 4.00 -12.40 15.22
CA SER A 334 2.74 -13.15 15.25
C SER A 334 2.99 -14.66 15.24
N HIS A 335 3.95 -15.14 14.44
CA HIS A 335 4.35 -16.54 14.41
C HIS A 335 4.89 -17.02 15.76
N TYR A 336 5.78 -16.26 16.41
CA TYR A 336 6.28 -16.62 17.74
C TYR A 336 5.21 -16.52 18.83
N GLU A 337 4.28 -15.56 18.73
CA GLU A 337 3.13 -15.47 19.64
C GLU A 337 2.22 -16.70 19.52
N GLU A 338 2.00 -17.20 18.30
CA GLU A 338 1.26 -18.45 18.06
C GLU A 338 2.00 -19.66 18.65
N GLU A 339 3.31 -19.79 18.45
CA GLU A 339 4.11 -20.87 19.04
C GLU A 339 4.09 -20.85 20.57
N LEU A 340 4.21 -19.65 21.18
CA LEU A 340 4.10 -19.49 22.63
C LEU A 340 2.71 -19.85 23.15
N MET A 341 1.65 -19.51 22.41
CA MET A 341 0.28 -19.89 22.76
C MET A 341 0.08 -21.41 22.69
N GLN A 342 0.61 -22.06 21.65
CA GLN A 342 0.58 -23.51 21.52
C GLN A 342 1.31 -24.21 22.67
N LEU A 343 2.52 -23.75 23.01
CA LEU A 343 3.30 -24.30 24.12
C LEU A 343 2.58 -24.14 25.46
N ARG A 344 1.94 -22.99 25.71
CA ARG A 344 1.10 -22.78 26.90
C ARG A 344 -0.05 -23.77 26.96
N HIS A 345 -0.75 -23.98 25.84
CA HIS A 345 -1.84 -24.94 25.77
C HIS A 345 -1.36 -26.38 26.04
N ASP A 346 -0.22 -26.77 25.48
CA ASP A 346 0.39 -28.08 25.73
C ASP A 346 0.81 -28.26 27.20
N LEU A 347 1.38 -27.23 27.83
CA LEU A 347 1.72 -27.26 29.25
C LEU A 347 0.46 -27.38 30.13
N GLU A 348 -0.60 -26.64 29.82
CA GLU A 348 -1.88 -26.75 30.52
C GLU A 348 -2.47 -28.17 30.37
N ARG A 349 -2.41 -28.75 29.17
CA ARG A 349 -2.84 -30.12 28.92
C ARG A 349 -2.03 -31.12 29.74
N GLN A 350 -0.70 -31.04 29.71
CA GLN A 350 0.17 -31.90 30.51
C GLN A 350 -0.12 -31.73 32.01
N ASN A 351 -0.27 -30.50 32.50
CA ASN A 351 -0.60 -30.24 33.90
C ASN A 351 -1.94 -30.90 34.28
N ASN A 352 -2.96 -30.82 33.43
CA ASN A 352 -4.24 -31.49 33.66
C ASN A 352 -4.09 -33.02 33.70
N GLU A 353 -3.31 -33.61 32.78
CA GLU A 353 -2.99 -35.04 32.79
C GLU A 353 -2.25 -35.45 34.08
N TYR A 354 -1.29 -34.64 34.54
CA TYR A 354 -0.60 -34.85 35.82
C TYR A 354 -1.55 -34.78 37.03
N GLN A 355 -2.48 -33.82 37.05
CA GLN A 355 -3.47 -33.72 38.13
C GLN A 355 -4.40 -34.95 38.17
N VAL A 356 -4.82 -35.45 37.02
CA VAL A 356 -5.61 -36.69 36.93
C VAL A 356 -4.82 -37.89 37.45
N LEU A 357 -3.57 -38.04 37.01
CA LEU A 357 -2.70 -39.14 37.45
C LEU A 357 -2.41 -39.07 38.95
N LEU A 358 -2.18 -37.87 39.48
CA LEU A 358 -2.04 -37.65 40.93
C LEU A 358 -3.33 -38.04 41.67
N GLY A 359 -4.49 -37.70 41.14
CA GLY A 359 -5.80 -38.13 41.66
C GLY A 359 -5.90 -39.66 41.75
N ILE A 360 -5.57 -40.38 40.68
CA ILE A 360 -5.56 -41.85 40.65
C ILE A 360 -4.54 -42.42 41.64
N LYS A 361 -3.32 -41.87 41.70
CA LYS A 361 -2.28 -42.28 42.66
C LYS A 361 -2.77 -42.14 44.10
N THR A 362 -3.33 -40.99 44.47
CA THR A 362 -3.84 -40.77 45.83
C THR A 362 -5.01 -41.69 46.16
N HIS A 363 -5.83 -42.07 45.19
CA HIS A 363 -6.90 -43.05 45.37
C HIS A 363 -6.34 -44.46 45.61
N LEU A 364 -5.40 -44.91 44.77
CA LEU A 364 -4.72 -46.21 44.93
C LEU A 364 -3.94 -46.28 46.25
N GLU A 365 -3.30 -45.20 46.67
CA GLU A 365 -2.62 -45.14 47.97
C GLU A 365 -3.61 -45.37 49.13
N LYS A 366 -4.81 -44.78 49.07
CA LYS A 366 -5.88 -45.04 50.04
C LYS A 366 -6.30 -46.52 50.01
N GLU A 367 -6.54 -47.09 48.83
CA GLU A 367 -6.87 -48.52 48.71
C GLU A 367 -5.79 -49.41 49.33
N ILE A 368 -4.50 -49.16 49.04
CA ILE A 368 -3.38 -49.90 49.63
C ILE A 368 -3.37 -49.76 51.15
N THR A 369 -3.62 -48.57 51.70
CA THR A 369 -3.70 -48.42 53.17
C THR A 369 -4.85 -49.22 53.77
N THR A 370 -6.01 -49.26 53.11
CA THR A 370 -7.13 -50.09 53.55
C THR A 370 -6.82 -51.59 53.42
N TYR A 371 -6.16 -52.02 52.35
CA TYR A 371 -5.73 -53.40 52.18
C TYR A 371 -4.71 -53.81 53.24
N ARG A 372 -3.76 -52.93 53.60
CA ARG A 372 -2.81 -53.17 54.69
C ARG A 372 -3.51 -53.33 56.03
N GLN A 373 -4.48 -52.46 56.35
CA GLN A 373 -5.29 -52.58 57.57
C GLN A 373 -6.06 -53.91 57.64
N LEU A 374 -6.64 -54.37 56.53
CA LEU A 374 -7.33 -55.66 56.46
C LEU A 374 -6.38 -56.86 56.58
N LEU A 375 -5.17 -56.76 55.99
CA LEU A 375 -4.15 -57.82 56.00
C LEU A 375 -3.39 -57.93 57.33
N GLU A 376 -3.21 -56.81 58.05
CA GLU A 376 -2.66 -56.79 59.41
C GLU A 376 -3.63 -57.43 60.43
N GLY A 377 -4.85 -57.73 60.00
CA GLY A 377 -5.90 -58.25 60.86
C GLY A 377 -6.40 -57.15 61.78
N GLU A 378 -7.61 -57.34 62.31
CA GLU A 378 -8.17 -56.57 63.41
C GLU A 378 -7.37 -56.81 64.71
N SER A 379 -6.05 -56.56 64.70
CA SER A 379 -5.20 -56.58 65.87
C SER A 379 -5.00 -55.16 66.37
N GLU A 380 -5.65 -54.91 67.50
CA GLU A 380 -5.39 -53.82 68.45
C GLU A 380 -6.04 -52.46 68.12
N GLY A 381 -7.29 -52.33 68.59
CA GLY A 381 -7.57 -51.37 69.65
C GLY A 381 -7.39 -49.88 69.31
N MET A 382 -8.51 -49.25 68.97
CA MET A 382 -8.96 -47.98 69.55
C MET A 382 -7.86 -47.05 70.09
N VAL A 383 -7.33 -46.18 69.24
CA VAL A 383 -7.00 -44.81 69.65
C VAL A 383 -7.50 -43.86 68.58
N VAL A 384 -8.75 -43.43 68.77
CA VAL A 384 -9.24 -42.16 68.27
C VAL A 384 -8.40 -41.07 68.92
N THR A 385 -7.36 -40.61 68.26
CA THR A 385 -6.84 -39.25 68.49
C THR A 385 -7.26 -38.41 67.30
N SER A 386 -8.43 -37.79 67.48
CA SER A 386 -8.83 -36.56 66.83
C SER A 386 -7.76 -35.50 67.04
N SER A 387 -6.71 -35.54 66.24
CA SER A 387 -5.78 -34.43 66.06
C SER A 387 -6.22 -33.69 64.81
N VAL A 388 -7.35 -32.99 64.95
CA VAL A 388 -7.77 -31.93 64.03
C VAL A 388 -6.79 -30.78 64.22
N LEU A 389 -5.56 -30.93 63.71
CA LEU A 389 -4.65 -29.82 63.57
C LEU A 389 -5.02 -29.09 62.28
N PHE A 390 -5.99 -28.18 62.40
CA PHE A 390 -6.07 -27.02 61.54
C PHE A 390 -4.76 -26.23 61.68
N PHE A 391 -3.73 -26.64 60.95
CA PHE A 391 -2.63 -25.75 60.61
C PHE A 391 -3.19 -24.75 59.60
N SER A 392 -3.72 -23.63 60.10
CA SER A 392 -3.83 -22.40 59.31
C SER A 392 -2.41 -21.91 59.07
N ALA A 393 -1.74 -22.48 58.07
CA ALA A 393 -0.54 -21.88 57.51
C ALA A 393 -0.98 -20.57 56.83
N SER A 394 -0.81 -19.45 57.53
CA SER A 394 -0.83 -18.12 56.93
C SER A 394 0.34 -18.04 55.96
N ALA A 395 0.09 -18.47 54.72
CA ALA A 395 1.03 -18.33 53.62
C ALA A 395 1.14 -16.85 53.30
N THR A 396 2.14 -16.18 53.87
CA THR A 396 2.53 -14.83 53.44
C THR A 396 3.19 -14.95 52.07
N SER A 397 2.38 -14.89 51.02
CA SER A 397 2.87 -14.84 49.64
C SER A 397 3.65 -13.54 49.42
N LYS A 398 4.98 -13.64 49.38
CA LYS A 398 5.89 -12.54 49.04
C LYS A 398 5.90 -12.36 47.52
N ILE A 399 5.45 -11.21 47.05
CA ILE A 399 5.45 -10.88 45.62
C ILE A 399 6.73 -10.08 45.34
N LYS A 400 7.57 -10.58 44.43
CA LYS A 400 8.76 -9.87 43.95
C LYS A 400 8.37 -9.09 42.71
N ALA A 401 8.36 -7.76 42.81
CA ALA A 401 8.13 -6.88 41.68
C ALA A 401 9.48 -6.51 41.06
N ILE A 402 9.65 -6.83 39.77
CA ILE A 402 10.86 -6.50 39.00
C ILE A 402 10.50 -5.32 38.11
N THR A 403 11.09 -4.16 38.36
CA THR A 403 10.95 -2.98 37.51
C THR A 403 12.17 -2.87 36.61
N GLN A 404 11.91 -2.80 35.30
CA GLN A 404 12.93 -2.78 34.26
C GLN A 404 12.82 -1.49 33.45
N GLU A 405 13.88 -0.68 33.43
CA GLU A 405 13.98 0.49 32.57
C GLU A 405 14.87 0.18 31.35
N THR A 406 14.31 0.40 30.16
CA THR A 406 15.02 0.23 28.89
C THR A 406 15.05 1.55 28.13
N ILE A 407 16.24 1.94 27.68
CA ILE A 407 16.44 3.08 26.78
C ILE A 407 17.07 2.51 25.51
N ASN A 408 16.43 2.73 24.36
CA ASN A 408 16.89 2.26 23.04
C ASN A 408 17.16 0.74 22.97
N GLY A 409 16.32 -0.08 23.61
CA GLY A 409 16.43 -1.54 23.58
C GLY A 409 17.58 -2.13 24.40
N ARG A 410 18.37 -1.30 25.10
CA ARG A 410 19.40 -1.78 26.04
C ARG A 410 18.93 -1.59 27.47
N LEU A 411 19.08 -2.65 28.25
CA LEU A 411 18.78 -2.73 29.68
C LEU A 411 19.76 -1.87 30.49
N VAL A 412 19.26 -0.84 31.18
CA VAL A 412 20.11 0.11 31.94
C VAL A 412 20.00 -0.11 33.45
N LEU A 413 18.84 -0.49 33.97
CA LEU A 413 18.63 -0.73 35.40
C LEU A 413 17.59 -1.84 35.61
N CYS A 414 17.90 -2.77 36.53
CA CYS A 414 16.99 -3.82 36.96
C CYS A 414 16.95 -3.80 38.49
N GLN A 415 15.81 -3.42 39.06
CA GLN A 415 15.63 -3.31 40.51
C GLN A 415 14.52 -4.26 40.95
N VAL A 416 14.82 -5.07 41.97
CA VAL A 416 13.90 -6.07 42.53
C VAL A 416 13.46 -5.58 43.89
N ASN A 417 12.17 -5.24 44.01
CA ASN A 417 11.57 -4.79 45.27
C ASN A 417 10.66 -5.90 45.82
N GLU A 418 10.87 -6.30 47.07
CA GLU A 418 10.02 -7.28 47.76
C GLU A 418 8.88 -6.54 48.48
N ILE A 419 7.64 -6.78 48.05
CA ILE A 419 6.46 -6.21 48.69
C ILE A 419 5.79 -7.32 49.50
N GLN A 420 5.66 -7.11 50.82
CA GLN A 420 4.87 -7.98 51.67
C GLN A 420 3.39 -7.63 51.49
N LYS A 421 2.60 -8.58 50.97
CA LYS A 421 1.14 -8.46 50.95
C LYS A 421 0.64 -8.77 52.37
N GLN A 422 0.28 -7.73 53.12
CA GLN A 422 -0.53 -7.93 54.33
C GLN A 422 -1.92 -8.43 53.90
N ALA A 423 -2.40 -9.47 54.58
CA ALA A 423 -3.67 -10.14 54.29
C ALA A 423 -4.88 -9.23 54.54
#